data_AF-A0A364LHR7-F1
#
_entry.id   AF-A0A364LHR7-F1
#
_cell.length_a   1.000
_cell.length_b   1.000
_cell.length_c   1.000
_cell.angle_alpha   90.00
_cell.angle_beta   90.00
_cell.angle_gamma   90.00
#
_symmetry.space_group_name_H-M   'P 1'
#
loop_
_entity.id
_entity.type
_entity.pdbx_description
1 polymer ?
#
loop_
_entity_poly.entity_id
_entity_poly.type
_entity_poly.pdbx_seq_one_letter_code
_entity_poly.pdbx_strand_id
1 'polypeptide(L)'
;MKRNLPIIISGLLLSFASVSMADNTTPTSLDKNWTCSTNASSSDVAADQDADKQMDNTPKSAADAFAFAAKNCRDCTKITCESDND
;
A
#
# COMPACT_ATOMS: atom_id res chain seq x y z
N MET A 1 67.48 -3.06 2.56
CA MET A 1 66.23 -3.44 3.27
C MET A 1 65.32 -2.22 3.34
N LYS A 2 64.17 -2.22 2.65
CA LYS A 2 63.04 -1.33 2.94
C LYS A 2 61.78 -2.01 2.43
N ARG A 3 60.82 -2.10 3.37
CA ARG A 3 59.69 -3.04 3.42
C ARG A 3 58.59 -2.71 2.41
N ASN A 4 57.99 -3.78 1.91
CA ASN A 4 56.70 -3.82 1.22
C ASN A 4 55.60 -3.31 2.18
N LEU A 5 54.72 -2.44 1.71
CA LEU A 5 53.46 -2.12 2.37
C LEU A 5 52.33 -2.15 1.33
N PRO A 6 51.45 -3.17 1.32
CA PRO A 6 50.26 -3.15 0.46
C PRO A 6 49.23 -2.18 1.06
N ILE A 7 48.81 -1.20 0.26
CA ILE A 7 47.69 -0.31 0.57
C ILE A 7 46.41 -1.14 0.48
N ILE A 8 45.85 -1.47 1.64
CA ILE A 8 44.49 -2.00 1.78
C ILE A 8 43.62 -0.83 2.25
N ILE A 9 42.35 -0.85 1.83
CA ILE A 9 41.21 -0.07 2.35
C ILE A 9 40.95 1.23 1.59
N SER A 10 40.00 1.19 0.66
CA SER A 10 39.01 2.26 0.54
C SER A 10 37.74 1.72 -0.12
N GLY A 11 37.07 0.79 0.57
CA GLY A 11 35.68 0.46 0.29
C GLY A 11 34.82 1.64 0.74
N LEU A 12 34.53 2.54 -0.20
CA LEU A 12 33.60 3.64 0.01
C LEU A 12 32.17 3.08 -0.01
N LEU A 13 31.70 2.62 1.14
CA LEU A 13 30.30 2.31 1.37
C LEU A 13 29.52 3.63 1.30
N LEU A 14 28.85 3.88 0.17
CA LEU A 14 27.85 4.92 0.02
C LEU A 14 26.59 4.49 0.76
N SER A 15 26.51 4.82 2.05
CA SER A 15 25.27 4.75 2.81
C SER A 15 24.38 5.94 2.42
N PHE A 16 23.46 5.70 1.49
CA PHE A 16 22.33 6.58 1.23
C PHE A 16 21.44 6.59 2.48
N ALA A 17 21.48 7.68 3.24
CA ALA A 17 20.50 7.92 4.29
C ALA A 17 19.17 8.31 3.63
N SER A 18 18.22 7.37 3.62
CA SER A 18 16.83 7.67 3.29
C SER A 18 16.24 8.52 4.42
N VAL A 19 16.10 9.82 4.17
CA VAL A 19 15.30 10.73 5.02
C VAL A 19 13.83 10.39 4.82
N SER A 20 13.24 9.68 5.78
CA SER A 20 11.80 9.46 5.84
C SER A 20 11.14 10.75 6.33
N MET A 21 10.36 11.40 5.47
CA MET A 21 9.47 12.48 5.87
C MET A 21 8.31 11.83 6.64
N ALA A 22 8.27 11.98 7.96
CA ALA A 22 7.07 11.68 8.72
C ALA A 22 6.06 12.77 8.38
N ASP A 23 5.13 12.47 7.48
CA ASP A 23 3.99 13.32 7.20
C ASP A 23 3.23 13.55 8.52
N ASN A 24 2.89 14.80 8.82
CA ASN A 24 2.26 15.20 10.08
C ASN A 24 0.78 14.83 10.01
N THR A 25 0.49 13.54 9.96
CA THR A 25 -0.85 12.99 9.85
C THR A 25 -1.43 12.78 11.23
N THR A 26 -2.59 13.38 11.48
CA THR A 26 -3.52 12.87 12.48
C THR A 26 -3.62 11.35 12.28
N PRO A 27 -3.51 10.53 13.34
CA PRO A 27 -3.56 9.08 13.20
C PRO A 27 -4.81 8.68 12.41
N THR A 28 -4.62 7.98 11.30
CA THR A 28 -5.72 7.43 10.51
C THR A 28 -6.57 6.53 11.39
N SER A 29 -7.86 6.87 11.55
CA SER A 29 -8.79 6.20 12.45
C SER A 29 -9.30 4.90 11.84
N LEU A 30 -8.75 3.77 12.29
CA LEU A 30 -9.14 2.43 11.82
C LEU A 30 -10.45 1.92 12.47
N ASP A 31 -10.99 2.66 13.43
CA ASP A 31 -12.27 2.38 14.10
C ASP A 31 -13.51 2.86 13.31
N LYS A 32 -13.32 3.57 12.20
CA LYS A 32 -14.41 3.96 11.29
C LYS A 32 -14.83 2.82 10.38
N ASN A 33 -15.96 3.04 9.71
CA ASN A 33 -16.29 2.28 8.51
C ASN A 33 -15.52 2.86 7.33
N TRP A 34 -15.05 1.95 6.47
CA TRP A 34 -14.22 2.22 5.33
C TRP A 34 -14.86 1.61 4.08
N THR A 35 -14.79 2.36 3.00
CA THR A 35 -15.14 1.92 1.65
C THR A 35 -13.85 1.86 0.85
N CYS A 36 -13.58 0.70 0.24
CA CYS A 36 -12.38 0.50 -0.57
C CYS A 36 -12.76 0.22 -2.00
N SER A 37 -12.16 0.95 -2.94
CA SER A 37 -12.27 0.74 -4.38
C SER A 37 -10.95 0.25 -4.96
N THR A 38 -11.00 -0.36 -6.14
CA THR A 38 -9.82 -0.80 -6.90
C THR A 38 -9.79 -0.14 -8.26
N ASN A 39 -8.60 0.01 -8.85
CA ASN A 39 -8.46 0.55 -10.20
C ASN A 39 -8.62 -0.52 -11.32
N ALA A 40 -9.18 -1.69 -10.99
CA ALA A 40 -9.38 -2.74 -11.98
C ALA A 40 -10.38 -2.30 -13.06
N SER A 41 -10.24 -2.84 -14.27
CA SER A 41 -11.28 -2.72 -15.29
C SER A 41 -12.53 -3.49 -14.86
N SER A 42 -13.71 -2.96 -15.18
CA SER A 42 -14.97 -3.68 -14.98
C SER A 42 -14.95 -5.04 -15.69
N SER A 43 -15.43 -6.08 -15.02
CA SER A 43 -15.53 -7.43 -15.57
C SER A 43 -16.89 -7.66 -16.25
N ASP A 44 -16.94 -8.56 -17.24
CA ASP A 44 -18.19 -9.07 -17.84
C ASP A 44 -18.79 -10.25 -17.05
N VAL A 45 -18.06 -10.74 -16.03
CA VAL A 45 -18.50 -11.82 -15.16
C VAL A 45 -19.38 -11.26 -14.05
N ALA A 46 -20.64 -11.72 -13.97
CA ALA A 46 -21.61 -11.21 -12.99
C ALA A 46 -21.13 -11.25 -11.53
N ALA A 47 -20.39 -12.29 -11.15
CA ALA A 47 -19.84 -12.42 -9.80
C ALA A 47 -18.80 -11.33 -9.47
N ASP A 48 -17.99 -10.94 -10.46
CA ASP A 48 -16.98 -9.89 -10.30
C ASP A 48 -17.69 -8.52 -10.21
N GLN A 49 -18.71 -8.28 -11.05
CA GLN A 49 -19.52 -7.05 -10.99
C GLN A 49 -20.26 -6.87 -9.66
N ASP A 50 -20.76 -7.96 -9.08
CA ASP A 50 -21.42 -7.90 -7.78
C ASP A 50 -20.42 -7.68 -6.64
N ALA A 51 -19.18 -8.17 -6.77
CA ALA A 51 -18.11 -7.83 -5.85
C ALA A 51 -17.73 -6.34 -5.94
N ASP A 52 -17.64 -5.78 -7.16
CA ASP A 52 -17.42 -4.35 -7.39
C ASP A 52 -18.51 -3.50 -6.73
N LYS A 53 -19.79 -3.86 -6.93
CA LYS A 53 -20.91 -3.16 -6.27
C LYS A 53 -20.83 -3.28 -4.75
N GLN A 54 -20.41 -4.43 -4.20
CA GLN A 54 -20.29 -4.59 -2.75
C GLN A 54 -19.14 -3.77 -2.18
N MET A 55 -18.02 -3.63 -2.91
CA MET A 55 -16.90 -2.78 -2.54
C MET A 55 -17.32 -1.32 -2.39
N ASP A 56 -18.12 -0.81 -3.34
CA ASP A 56 -18.54 0.59 -3.37
C ASP A 56 -19.69 0.92 -2.41
N ASN A 57 -20.60 -0.02 -2.15
CA ASN A 57 -21.85 0.25 -1.43
C ASN A 57 -21.91 -0.30 0.00
N THR A 58 -20.91 -1.06 0.43
CA THR A 58 -20.92 -1.70 1.76
C THR A 58 -19.70 -1.26 2.57
N PRO A 59 -19.82 -0.18 3.35
CA PRO A 59 -18.79 0.20 4.30
C PRO A 59 -18.53 -0.93 5.30
N LYS A 60 -17.26 -1.24 5.56
CA LYS A 60 -16.82 -2.30 6.49
C LYS A 60 -15.76 -1.76 7.45
N SER A 61 -15.33 -2.57 8.42
CA SER A 61 -14.12 -2.23 9.19
C SER A 61 -12.92 -2.03 8.24
N ALA A 62 -11.93 -1.21 8.63
CA ALA A 62 -10.77 -0.95 7.78
C ALA A 62 -10.09 -2.24 7.26
N ALA A 63 -9.94 -3.22 8.15
CA ALA A 63 -9.33 -4.52 7.83
C ALA A 63 -10.19 -5.32 6.85
N ASP A 64 -11.51 -5.37 7.07
CA ASP A 64 -12.42 -6.15 6.21
C ASP A 64 -12.63 -5.49 4.85
N ALA A 65 -12.70 -4.16 4.80
CA ALA A 65 -12.80 -3.40 3.55
C ALA A 65 -11.58 -3.66 2.68
N PHE A 66 -10.38 -3.53 3.25
CA PHE A 66 -9.14 -3.81 2.54
C PHE A 66 -9.01 -5.28 2.14
N ALA A 67 -9.31 -6.22 3.04
CA ALA A 67 -9.24 -7.66 2.73
C ALA A 67 -10.21 -8.04 1.61
N PHE A 68 -11.42 -7.47 1.61
CA PHE A 68 -12.41 -7.68 0.56
C PHE A 68 -11.93 -7.10 -0.77
N ALA A 69 -11.39 -5.87 -0.79
CA ALA A 69 -10.82 -5.27 -1.99
C ALA A 69 -9.62 -6.07 -2.52
N ALA A 70 -8.71 -6.49 -1.65
CA ALA A 70 -7.55 -7.30 -2.02
C ALA A 70 -7.95 -8.67 -2.59
N LYS A 71 -9.00 -9.29 -2.05
CA LYS A 71 -9.52 -10.57 -2.56
C LYS A 71 -10.12 -10.44 -3.96
N ASN A 72 -10.75 -9.32 -4.27
CA ASN A 72 -11.43 -9.08 -5.54
C ASN A 72 -10.58 -8.27 -6.55
N CYS A 73 -9.39 -7.83 -6.15
CA CYS A 73 -8.40 -7.19 -7.01
C CYS A 73 -7.80 -8.22 -7.99
N ARG A 74 -8.42 -8.38 -9.16
CA ARG A 74 -7.99 -9.34 -10.21
C ARG A 74 -6.81 -8.80 -11.03
N ASP A 75 -6.93 -7.56 -11.49
CA ASP A 75 -5.94 -6.85 -12.31
C ASP A 75 -5.63 -5.45 -11.75
N CYS A 76 -5.89 -5.23 -10.46
CA CYS A 76 -5.64 -3.93 -9.84
C CYS A 76 -4.18 -3.81 -9.42
N THR A 77 -3.66 -2.58 -9.47
CA THR A 77 -2.33 -2.23 -8.95
C THR A 77 -2.44 -1.25 -7.78
N LYS A 78 -3.65 -0.75 -7.53
CA LYS A 78 -3.96 0.23 -6.51
C LYS A 78 -5.32 -0.10 -5.89
N ILE A 79 -5.33 -0.11 -4.56
CA ILE A 79 -6.53 -0.10 -3.73
C ILE A 79 -6.59 1.28 -3.08
N THR A 80 -7.74 1.93 -3.14
CA THR A 80 -7.99 3.22 -2.48
C THR A 80 -9.06 2.98 -1.43
N CYS A 81 -8.80 3.37 -0.19
CA CYS A 81 -9.76 3.22 0.90
C CYS A 81 -10.02 4.58 1.52
N GLU A 82 -11.28 4.89 1.75
CA GLU A 82 -11.76 6.15 2.33
C GLU A 82 -12.66 5.81 3.52
N SER A 83 -12.48 6.51 4.65
CA SER A 83 -13.37 6.38 5.79
C SER A 83 -14.58 7.29 5.64
N ASP A 84 -15.75 6.83 6.06
CA ASP A 84 -16.91 7.71 6.19
C ASP A 84 -16.55 8.83 7.21
N ASN A 85 -16.56 10.09 6.74
CA ASN A 85 -16.23 11.35 7.44
C ASN A 85 -14.80 11.93 7.30
N ASP A 86 -14.13 11.79 6.16
CA ASP A 86 -13.06 12.72 5.73
C ASP A 86 -13.51 13.64 4.58
#